data_AF-A0A9J5WRG3-F1
#
_entry.id   AF-A0A9J5WRG3-F1
#
_cell.length_a   1.000
_cell.length_b   1.000
_cell.length_c   1.000
_cell.angle_alpha   90.00
_cell.angle_beta   90.00
_cell.angle_gamma   90.00
#
_symmetry.space_group_name_H-M   'P 1'
#
loop_
_entity.id
_entity.type
_entity.pdbx_description
1 polymer ?
#
loop_
_entity_poly.entity_id
_entity_poly.type
_entity_poly.pdbx_seq_one_letter_code
_entity_poly.pdbx_strand_id
1 'polypeptide(L)'
;MEYTLLCGKREKTKAMEAGSSRHEELEEEVIKKVKVRVDSAEDVWALKFLNFIVGANQLLFDGLTRELPLVGFAEGVWMVGVIDEIRMPEGQSDAYPKLVDTKTRATASLPREPQRRNGRLQLMCYKHLWDSLVADDFPSQQFFEFFSLNPNHILSAEIRERTAKCGFAAETLTDMLRYSRNTWCMLPPAHEQLLLRYEFQGDKSLLGEDQFEYDLDWRYGEEKEKPVTPLKMNDGNAGLASLLLNVQPVILALQEDRTLKANWYVWQIALDCS
;
A
#
# COMPACT_ATOMS: atom_id res chain seq x y z
N MET A 1 -13.70 -12.19 -15.47
CA MET A 1 -14.41 -10.94 -15.83
C MET A 1 -13.40 -9.82 -15.61
N GLU A 2 -13.03 -9.12 -16.68
CA GLU A 2 -12.04 -8.05 -16.64
C GLU A 2 -12.80 -6.73 -16.40
N TYR A 3 -12.61 -6.10 -15.24
CA TYR A 3 -13.23 -4.81 -14.94
C TYR A 3 -12.32 -3.69 -15.48
N THR A 4 -12.64 -3.16 -16.65
CA THR A 4 -11.95 -1.98 -17.21
C THR A 4 -12.70 -0.71 -16.82
N LEU A 5 -11.97 0.29 -16.32
CA LEU A 5 -12.51 1.58 -15.93
C LEU A 5 -13.08 2.35 -17.13
N LEU A 6 -14.34 2.77 -17.02
CA LEU A 6 -15.01 3.66 -17.99
C LEU A 6 -14.57 5.13 -17.87
N CYS A 7 -13.85 5.49 -16.80
CA CYS A 7 -13.27 6.79 -16.57
C CYS A 7 -11.77 6.76 -16.90
N GLY A 8 -11.35 7.53 -17.90
CA GLY A 8 -9.92 7.67 -18.24
C GLY A 8 -9.08 8.22 -17.08
N LYS A 9 -7.74 8.12 -17.21
CA LYS A 9 -6.78 8.67 -16.24
C LYS A 9 -7.14 10.13 -15.94
N ARG A 10 -7.38 10.44 -14.67
CA ARG A 10 -7.63 11.81 -14.22
C ARG A 10 -6.34 12.63 -14.39
N GLU A 11 -6.41 13.77 -15.07
CA GLU A 11 -5.25 14.66 -15.17
C GLU A 11 -4.80 15.10 -13.77
N LYS A 12 -3.48 15.06 -13.52
CA LYS A 12 -2.92 15.49 -12.25
C LYS A 12 -3.13 16.99 -12.09
N THR A 13 -3.77 17.37 -10.99
CA THR A 13 -3.90 18.77 -10.62
C THR A 13 -2.62 19.28 -9.96
N LYS A 14 -2.37 20.59 -9.98
CA LYS A 14 -1.23 21.20 -9.25
C LYS A 14 -1.20 20.82 -7.76
N ALA A 15 -2.37 20.68 -7.15
CA ALA A 15 -2.47 20.24 -5.75
C ALA A 15 -2.03 18.77 -5.58
N MET A 16 -2.33 17.89 -6.55
CA MET A 16 -1.86 16.50 -6.53
C MET A 16 -0.35 16.42 -6.76
N GLU A 17 0.21 17.23 -7.67
CA GLU A 17 1.65 17.30 -7.91
C GLU A 17 2.41 17.78 -6.67
N ALA A 18 1.95 18.86 -6.03
CA ALA A 18 2.51 19.36 -4.77
C ALA A 18 2.42 18.30 -3.65
N GLY A 19 1.34 17.52 -3.61
CA GLY A 19 1.24 16.38 -2.71
C GLY A 19 2.30 15.32 -3.00
N SER A 20 2.39 14.84 -4.23
CA SER A 20 3.39 13.85 -4.63
C SER A 20 4.83 14.31 -4.33
N SER A 21 5.16 15.58 -4.56
CA SER A 21 6.47 16.12 -4.21
C SER A 21 6.73 16.10 -2.70
N ARG A 22 5.72 16.36 -1.87
CA ARG A 22 5.87 16.27 -0.41
C ARG A 22 6.12 14.83 0.07
N HIS A 23 5.44 13.85 -0.52
CA HIS A 23 5.72 12.43 -0.23
C HIS A 23 7.14 12.04 -0.63
N GLU A 24 7.61 12.50 -1.79
CA GLU A 24 8.99 12.25 -2.25
C GLU A 24 10.02 12.87 -1.29
N GLU A 25 9.78 14.09 -0.79
CA GLU A 25 10.62 14.70 0.25
C GLU A 25 10.61 13.89 1.56
N LEU A 26 9.43 13.46 2.03
CA LEU A 26 9.31 12.65 3.24
C LEU A 26 10.02 11.31 3.10
N GLU A 27 9.90 10.67 1.94
CA GLU A 27 10.59 9.41 1.64
C GLU A 27 12.11 9.61 1.65
N GLU A 28 12.61 10.70 1.04
CA GLU A 28 14.04 11.03 1.01
C GLU A 28 14.66 11.33 2.39
N GLU A 29 13.85 11.70 3.40
CA GLU A 29 14.31 11.83 4.78
C GLU A 29 14.76 10.49 5.38
N VAL A 30 14.16 9.39 4.90
CA VAL A 30 14.31 8.05 5.49
C VAL A 30 15.08 7.11 4.56
N ILE A 31 14.93 7.28 3.24
CA ILE A 31 15.35 6.32 2.21
C ILE A 31 16.00 7.04 1.03
N LYS A 32 17.17 6.55 0.61
CA LYS A 32 17.80 6.99 -0.64
C LYS A 32 17.44 6.03 -1.78
N LYS A 33 17.00 6.55 -2.92
CA LYS A 33 16.63 5.74 -4.10
C LYS A 33 17.81 5.49 -5.03
N VAL A 34 17.89 4.27 -5.58
CA VAL A 34 18.81 3.94 -6.67
C VAL A 34 18.05 3.41 -7.85
N LYS A 35 18.34 3.98 -9.03
CA LYS A 35 17.75 3.53 -10.29
C LYS A 35 18.17 2.10 -10.59
N VAL A 36 17.20 1.31 -11.01
CA VAL A 36 17.38 -0.08 -11.43
C VAL A 36 16.82 -0.26 -12.82
N ARG A 37 17.54 -1.03 -13.64
CA ARG A 37 17.03 -1.43 -14.94
C ARG A 37 16.03 -2.58 -14.77
N VAL A 38 14.91 -2.47 -15.47
CA VAL A 38 13.84 -3.47 -15.47
C VAL A 38 13.61 -3.88 -16.91
N ASP A 39 13.71 -5.17 -17.17
CA ASP A 39 13.55 -5.72 -18.53
C ASP A 39 12.25 -6.54 -18.67
N SER A 40 11.57 -6.89 -17.57
CA SER A 40 10.35 -7.71 -17.57
C SER A 40 9.29 -7.27 -16.54
N ALA A 41 8.07 -7.82 -16.66
CA ALA A 41 7.02 -7.61 -15.65
C ALA A 41 7.39 -8.29 -14.32
N GLU A 42 8.13 -9.40 -14.41
CA GLU A 42 8.67 -10.13 -13.27
C GLU A 42 9.70 -9.29 -12.51
N ASP A 43 10.58 -8.57 -13.22
CA ASP A 43 11.50 -7.62 -12.60
C ASP A 43 10.74 -6.52 -11.83
N VAL A 44 9.64 -5.98 -12.38
CA VAL A 44 8.80 -4.97 -11.69
C VAL A 44 8.28 -5.51 -10.36
N TRP A 45 7.76 -6.74 -10.35
CA TRP A 45 7.24 -7.35 -9.13
C TRP A 45 8.36 -7.71 -8.15
N ALA A 46 9.49 -8.21 -8.65
CA ALA A 46 10.66 -8.45 -7.82
C ALA A 46 11.14 -7.17 -7.13
N LEU A 47 11.09 -6.02 -7.81
CA LEU A 47 11.41 -4.74 -7.18
C LEU A 47 10.42 -4.33 -6.09
N LYS A 48 9.12 -4.57 -6.29
CA LYS A 48 8.10 -4.31 -5.24
C LYS A 48 8.35 -5.18 -4.01
N PHE A 49 8.62 -6.48 -4.22
CA PHE A 49 8.95 -7.41 -3.13
C PHE A 49 10.27 -7.06 -2.43
N LEU A 50 11.29 -6.64 -3.18
CA LEU A 50 12.55 -6.17 -2.64
C LEU A 50 12.36 -4.93 -1.76
N ASN A 51 11.65 -3.91 -2.26
CA ASN A 51 11.37 -2.69 -1.50
C ASN A 51 10.53 -3.00 -0.24
N PHE A 52 9.58 -3.93 -0.32
CA PHE A 52 8.86 -4.40 0.87
C PHE A 52 9.80 -5.03 1.90
N ILE A 53 10.67 -5.96 1.49
CA ILE A 53 11.61 -6.63 2.40
C ILE A 53 12.53 -5.61 3.08
N VAL A 54 13.08 -4.68 2.29
CA VAL A 54 13.97 -3.62 2.82
C VAL A 54 13.22 -2.74 3.80
N GLY A 55 12.00 -2.33 3.50
CA GLY A 55 11.20 -1.49 4.38
C GLY A 55 10.69 -2.17 5.63
N ALA A 56 10.32 -3.44 5.54
CA ALA A 56 10.00 -4.25 6.70
C ALA A 56 11.20 -4.39 7.64
N ASN A 57 12.39 -4.66 7.10
CA ASN A 57 13.61 -4.67 7.90
C ASN A 57 13.89 -3.31 8.53
N GLN A 58 13.75 -2.22 7.76
CA GLN A 58 13.90 -0.86 8.29
C GLN A 58 12.95 -0.59 9.45
N LEU A 59 11.67 -0.97 9.32
CA LEU A 59 10.69 -0.85 10.39
C LEU A 59 11.11 -1.62 11.65
N LEU A 60 11.66 -2.83 11.48
CA LEU A 60 12.10 -3.68 12.60
C LEU A 60 13.36 -3.12 13.30
N PHE A 61 14.29 -2.51 12.57
CA PHE A 61 15.56 -2.02 13.13
C PHE A 61 15.51 -0.55 13.57
N ASP A 62 14.93 0.32 12.75
CA ASP A 62 14.91 1.77 12.97
C ASP A 62 13.59 2.25 13.59
N GLY A 63 12.56 1.39 13.61
CA GLY A 63 11.24 1.72 14.14
C GLY A 63 10.38 2.59 13.22
N LEU A 64 10.85 2.88 12.00
CA LEU A 64 10.16 3.75 11.03
C LEU A 64 10.45 3.27 9.61
N THR A 65 9.43 3.24 8.76
CA THR A 65 9.59 3.12 7.30
C THR A 65 8.55 3.97 6.58
N ARG A 66 8.83 4.33 5.32
CA ARG A 66 7.96 5.16 4.48
C ARG A 66 7.81 4.58 3.09
N GLU A 67 6.69 4.88 2.44
CA GLU A 67 6.37 4.45 1.07
C GLU A 67 6.45 2.92 0.86
N LEU A 68 6.02 2.14 1.86
CA LEU A 68 6.12 0.69 1.83
C LEU A 68 5.10 0.07 0.85
N PRO A 69 5.54 -0.62 -0.23
CA PRO A 69 4.62 -1.22 -1.19
C PRO A 69 3.96 -2.47 -0.62
N LEU A 70 2.64 -2.58 -0.78
CA LEU A 70 1.84 -3.75 -0.43
C LEU A 70 1.11 -4.31 -1.65
N VAL A 71 0.91 -5.62 -1.63
CA VAL A 71 -0.02 -6.31 -2.52
C VAL A 71 -0.79 -7.33 -1.70
N GLY A 72 -2.09 -7.41 -1.91
CA GLY A 72 -2.93 -8.40 -1.25
C GLY A 72 -4.22 -8.64 -2.02
N PHE A 73 -4.90 -9.69 -1.60
CA PHE A 73 -6.16 -10.12 -2.20
C PHE A 73 -7.25 -10.02 -1.15
N ALA A 74 -8.29 -9.24 -1.41
CA ALA A 74 -9.46 -9.20 -0.55
C ALA A 74 -10.74 -9.11 -1.37
N GLU A 75 -11.79 -9.78 -0.89
CA GLU A 75 -13.14 -9.74 -1.48
C GLU A 75 -13.15 -10.00 -3.00
N GLY A 76 -12.27 -10.89 -3.48
CA GLY A 76 -12.18 -11.25 -4.90
C GLY A 76 -11.38 -10.28 -5.77
N VAL A 77 -10.74 -9.26 -5.19
CA VAL A 77 -10.01 -8.21 -5.90
C VAL A 77 -8.57 -8.12 -5.44
N TRP A 78 -7.65 -8.02 -6.40
CA TRP A 78 -6.26 -7.67 -6.14
C TRP A 78 -6.10 -6.18 -5.88
N MET A 79 -5.50 -5.85 -4.74
CA MET A 79 -5.16 -4.50 -4.35
C MET A 79 -3.64 -4.37 -4.26
N VAL A 80 -3.13 -3.30 -4.85
CA VAL A 80 -1.72 -2.89 -4.77
C VAL A 80 -1.71 -1.51 -4.18
N GLY A 81 -0.83 -1.24 -3.23
CA GLY A 81 -0.85 -0.01 -2.49
C GLY A 81 0.53 0.39 -2.00
N VAL A 82 0.65 1.61 -1.48
CA VAL A 82 1.89 2.10 -0.88
C VAL A 82 1.50 2.82 0.41
N ILE A 83 2.00 2.33 1.54
CA ILE A 83 1.74 2.96 2.85
C ILE A 83 2.76 4.08 3.04
N ASP A 84 2.27 5.30 3.24
CA ASP A 84 3.12 6.49 3.36
C ASP A 84 4.11 6.40 4.54
N GLU A 85 3.65 5.98 5.72
CA GLU A 85 4.47 5.90 6.93
C GLU A 85 3.97 4.76 7.85
N ILE A 86 4.92 3.98 8.35
CA ILE A 86 4.69 2.96 9.39
C ILE A 86 5.69 3.20 10.49
N ARG A 87 5.21 3.26 11.74
CA ARG A 87 6.05 3.50 12.90
C ARG A 87 5.78 2.51 14.02
N MET A 88 6.85 2.00 14.62
CA MET A 88 6.77 1.24 15.87
C MET A 88 6.47 2.19 17.02
N PRO A 89 5.59 1.84 17.97
CA PRO A 89 5.37 2.63 19.17
C PRO A 89 6.63 2.70 20.03
N GLU A 90 6.91 3.87 20.61
CA GLU A 90 8.07 4.05 21.49
C GLU A 90 7.92 3.23 22.77
N GLY A 91 8.95 2.41 23.09
CA GLY A 91 9.14 1.85 24.42
C GLY A 91 8.38 0.58 24.79
N GLN A 92 7.80 -0.16 23.83
CA GLN A 92 7.17 -1.47 24.10
C GLN A 92 7.60 -2.54 23.08
N SER A 93 7.87 -3.75 23.56
CA SER A 93 8.32 -4.90 22.75
C SER A 93 7.20 -5.63 22.02
N ASP A 94 5.95 -5.53 22.48
CA ASP A 94 4.75 -6.13 21.87
C ASP A 94 3.92 -5.08 21.09
N ALA A 95 4.60 -4.05 20.59
CA ALA A 95 3.97 -2.84 20.12
C ALA A 95 3.55 -2.98 18.66
N TYR A 96 2.24 -3.01 18.43
CA TYR A 96 1.66 -3.06 17.08
C TYR A 96 2.02 -1.79 16.29
N PRO A 97 2.58 -1.89 15.07
CA PRO A 97 2.95 -0.74 14.24
C PRO A 97 1.72 0.10 13.90
N LYS A 98 1.89 1.42 13.97
CA LYS A 98 0.85 2.38 13.61
C LYS A 98 1.01 2.78 12.16
N LEU A 99 -0.05 2.60 11.37
CA LEU A 99 -0.11 3.07 9.98
C LEU A 99 -0.52 4.55 9.96
N VAL A 100 0.24 5.35 9.21
CA VAL A 100 0.03 6.79 9.08
C VAL A 100 -0.03 7.14 7.60
N ASP A 101 -1.07 7.89 7.22
CA ASP A 101 -1.23 8.42 5.87
C ASP A 101 -1.25 9.95 5.94
N THR A 102 -0.39 10.58 5.13
CA THR A 102 -0.18 12.03 5.15
C THR A 102 -0.88 12.66 3.97
N LYS A 103 -1.90 13.48 4.22
CA LYS A 103 -2.62 14.23 3.19
C LYS A 103 -2.22 15.68 3.17
N THR A 104 -1.83 16.17 2.00
CA THR A 104 -1.51 17.58 1.81
C THR A 104 -2.75 18.39 1.37
N ARG A 105 -2.80 19.66 1.78
CA ARG A 105 -3.93 20.56 1.50
C ARG A 105 -3.46 21.89 0.95
N ALA A 106 -4.10 22.34 -0.13
CA ALA A 106 -3.90 23.68 -0.68
C ALA A 106 -4.51 24.80 0.18
N THR A 107 -5.35 24.45 1.16
CA THR A 107 -5.99 25.40 2.09
C THR A 107 -5.54 25.12 3.51
N ALA A 108 -5.24 26.16 4.28
CA ALA A 108 -4.79 26.07 5.67
C ALA A 108 -5.94 25.78 6.66
N SER A 109 -6.70 24.71 6.39
CA SER A 109 -7.82 24.27 7.23
C SER A 109 -8.02 22.76 7.11
N LEU A 110 -8.54 22.12 8.15
CA LEU A 110 -8.84 20.68 8.11
C LEU A 110 -9.98 20.34 7.13
N PRO A 111 -10.02 19.11 6.58
CA PRO A 111 -11.05 18.75 5.63
C PRO A 111 -12.35 18.59 6.40
N ARG A 112 -13.48 18.77 5.70
CA ARG A 112 -14.77 18.40 6.26
C ARG A 112 -14.86 16.88 6.37
N GLU A 113 -15.65 16.36 7.30
CA GLU A 113 -15.85 14.92 7.52
C GLU A 113 -16.01 14.09 6.24
N PRO A 114 -16.82 14.49 5.22
CA PRO A 114 -16.96 13.71 3.99
C PRO A 114 -15.65 13.54 3.21
N GLN A 115 -14.74 14.50 3.30
CA GLN A 115 -13.43 14.43 2.62
C GLN A 115 -12.43 13.56 3.38
N ARG A 116 -12.61 13.39 4.70
CA ARG A 116 -11.77 12.50 5.54
C ARG A 116 -12.05 11.03 5.27
N ARG A 117 -13.30 10.70 4.92
CA ARG A 117 -13.77 9.33 4.66
C ARG A 117 -12.88 8.57 3.69
N ASN A 118 -12.44 9.20 2.59
CA ASN A 118 -11.57 8.54 1.61
C ASN A 118 -10.20 8.19 2.19
N GLY A 119 -9.59 9.10 2.97
CA GLY A 119 -8.32 8.82 3.64
C GLY A 119 -8.47 7.72 4.70
N ARG A 120 -9.58 7.73 5.46
CA ARG A 120 -9.85 6.69 6.45
C ARG A 120 -10.01 5.33 5.79
N LEU A 121 -10.79 5.27 4.71
CA LEU A 121 -11.01 4.06 3.93
C LEU A 121 -9.70 3.52 3.34
N GLN A 122 -8.82 4.40 2.83
CA GLN A 122 -7.50 4.00 2.34
C GLN A 122 -6.66 3.33 3.42
N LEU A 123 -6.57 3.93 4.61
CA LEU A 123 -5.84 3.34 5.74
C LEU A 123 -6.48 2.03 6.23
N MET A 124 -7.81 1.90 6.21
CA MET A 124 -8.49 0.64 6.52
C MET A 124 -8.12 -0.45 5.51
N CYS A 125 -8.08 -0.14 4.21
CA CYS A 125 -7.58 -1.07 3.19
C CYS A 125 -6.13 -1.48 3.48
N TYR A 126 -5.26 -0.52 3.81
CA TYR A 126 -3.86 -0.81 4.12
C TYR A 126 -3.69 -1.71 5.33
N LYS A 127 -4.42 -1.43 6.42
CA LYS A 127 -4.42 -2.31 7.61
C LYS A 127 -4.89 -3.71 7.25
N HIS A 128 -5.99 -3.83 6.50
CA HIS A 128 -6.48 -5.13 6.08
C HIS A 128 -5.44 -5.93 5.27
N LEU A 129 -4.81 -5.29 4.27
CA LEU A 129 -3.78 -5.95 3.45
C LEU A 129 -2.55 -6.32 4.28
N TRP A 130 -2.10 -5.43 5.18
CA TRP A 130 -1.00 -5.69 6.09
C TRP A 130 -1.28 -6.91 6.97
N ASP A 131 -2.43 -6.93 7.66
CA ASP A 131 -2.79 -8.01 8.58
C ASP A 131 -2.96 -9.34 7.84
N SER A 132 -3.51 -9.33 6.62
CA SER A 132 -3.60 -10.53 5.78
C SER A 132 -2.24 -11.07 5.36
N LEU A 133 -1.26 -10.20 5.07
CA LEU A 133 0.11 -10.62 4.77
C LEU A 133 0.76 -11.23 6.01
N VAL A 134 0.68 -10.55 7.16
CA VAL A 134 1.23 -11.04 8.43
C VAL A 134 0.63 -12.39 8.83
N ALA A 135 -0.67 -12.60 8.57
CA ALA A 135 -1.37 -13.86 8.81
C ALA A 135 -1.04 -14.97 7.78
N ASP A 136 -0.15 -14.70 6.83
CA ASP A 136 0.31 -15.63 5.82
C ASP A 136 -0.77 -16.10 4.82
N ASP A 137 -1.79 -15.27 4.60
CA ASP A 137 -2.95 -15.55 3.76
C ASP A 137 -2.77 -15.10 2.29
N PHE A 138 -1.52 -15.05 1.79
CA PHE A 138 -1.24 -14.58 0.43
C PHE A 138 -1.46 -15.70 -0.63
N PRO A 139 -2.44 -15.59 -1.54
CA PRO A 139 -2.76 -16.64 -2.50
C PRO A 139 -1.78 -16.62 -3.69
N SER A 140 -0.59 -17.20 -3.46
CA SER A 140 0.56 -17.14 -4.38
C SER A 140 0.25 -17.65 -5.80
N GLN A 141 -0.50 -18.75 -5.93
CA GLN A 141 -0.86 -19.29 -7.24
C GLN A 141 -1.78 -18.32 -8.01
N GLN A 142 -2.82 -17.81 -7.34
CA GLN A 142 -3.76 -16.87 -7.94
C GLN A 142 -3.06 -15.55 -8.32
N PHE A 143 -2.05 -15.15 -7.56
CA PHE A 143 -1.22 -13.99 -7.86
C PHE A 143 -0.51 -14.14 -9.20
N PHE A 144 0.23 -15.24 -9.40
CA PHE A 144 0.95 -15.47 -10.65
C PHE A 144 0.00 -15.60 -11.84
N GLU A 145 -1.12 -16.30 -11.67
CA GLU A 145 -2.14 -16.45 -12.71
C GLU A 145 -2.79 -15.10 -13.09
N PHE A 146 -3.21 -14.31 -12.10
CA PHE A 146 -3.88 -13.03 -12.33
C PHE A 146 -2.99 -12.01 -13.03
N PHE A 147 -1.73 -11.89 -12.58
CA PHE A 147 -0.78 -10.96 -13.18
C PHE A 147 -0.05 -11.52 -14.42
N SER A 148 -0.39 -12.75 -14.85
CA SER A 148 0.23 -13.43 -15.99
C SER A 148 1.76 -13.51 -15.88
N LEU A 149 2.26 -13.81 -14.68
CA LEU A 149 3.68 -13.86 -14.35
C LEU A 149 4.21 -15.28 -14.44
N ASN A 150 5.44 -15.45 -14.92
CA ASN A 150 6.12 -16.73 -14.83
C ASN A 150 6.89 -16.84 -13.49
N PRO A 151 6.47 -17.72 -12.56
CA PRO A 151 7.10 -17.85 -11.24
C PRO A 151 8.56 -18.31 -11.30
N ASN A 152 8.97 -18.97 -12.39
CA ASN A 152 10.31 -19.49 -12.62
C ASN A 152 11.14 -18.63 -13.58
N HIS A 153 10.66 -17.42 -13.91
CA HIS A 153 11.45 -16.47 -14.70
C HIS A 153 12.72 -16.11 -13.94
N ILE A 154 13.87 -16.22 -14.62
CA ILE A 154 15.15 -15.80 -14.05
C ILE A 154 15.19 -14.27 -14.08
N LEU A 155 15.34 -13.67 -12.89
CA LEU A 155 15.39 -12.23 -12.73
C LEU A 155 16.64 -11.61 -13.38
N SER A 156 16.55 -10.34 -13.74
CA SER A 156 17.69 -9.61 -14.29
C SER A 156 18.92 -9.69 -13.38
N ALA A 157 20.11 -9.65 -13.99
CA ALA A 157 21.38 -9.76 -13.24
C ALA A 157 21.51 -8.66 -12.17
N GLU A 158 21.01 -7.45 -12.46
CA GLU A 158 21.03 -6.34 -11.51
C GLU A 158 20.17 -6.63 -10.27
N ILE A 159 18.96 -7.18 -10.43
CA ILE A 159 18.10 -7.56 -9.29
C ILE A 159 18.76 -8.67 -8.47
N ARG A 160 19.27 -9.71 -9.13
CA ARG A 160 19.94 -10.84 -8.43
C ARG A 160 21.16 -10.40 -7.63
N GLU A 161 21.97 -9.49 -8.17
CA GLU A 161 23.12 -8.90 -7.47
C GLU A 161 22.66 -8.13 -6.22
N ARG A 162 21.59 -7.34 -6.34
CA ARG A 162 21.05 -6.55 -5.23
C ARG A 162 20.50 -7.44 -4.13
N THR A 163 19.70 -8.44 -4.46
CA THR A 163 19.13 -9.36 -3.46
C THR A 163 20.26 -10.10 -2.72
N ALA A 164 21.30 -10.52 -3.44
CA ALA A 164 22.48 -11.13 -2.82
C ALA A 164 23.21 -10.19 -1.85
N LYS A 165 23.37 -8.90 -2.22
CA LYS A 165 23.93 -7.87 -1.32
C LYS A 165 23.07 -7.63 -0.07
N CYS A 166 21.76 -7.77 -0.20
CA CYS A 166 20.82 -7.67 0.93
C CYS A 166 20.81 -8.93 1.82
N GLY A 167 21.64 -9.94 1.53
CA GLY A 167 21.74 -11.18 2.30
C GLY A 167 20.74 -12.28 1.90
N PHE A 168 20.00 -12.11 0.80
CA PHE A 168 19.09 -13.14 0.29
C PHE A 168 19.21 -13.31 -1.23
N ALA A 169 19.91 -14.34 -1.70
CA ALA A 169 20.10 -14.56 -3.12
C ALA A 169 18.83 -15.14 -3.78
N ALA A 170 18.02 -14.28 -4.41
CA ALA A 170 16.85 -14.69 -5.19
C ALA A 170 17.22 -14.85 -6.67
N GLU A 171 16.86 -15.98 -7.28
CA GLU A 171 17.06 -16.20 -8.72
C GLU A 171 15.78 -15.95 -9.52
N THR A 172 14.63 -16.27 -8.91
CA THR A 172 13.31 -16.26 -9.54
C THR A 172 12.30 -15.46 -8.73
N LEU A 173 11.13 -15.19 -9.34
CA LEU A 173 9.99 -14.63 -8.59
C LEU A 173 9.51 -15.54 -7.45
N THR A 174 9.63 -16.86 -7.61
CA THR A 174 9.31 -17.81 -6.53
C THR A 174 10.22 -17.60 -5.33
N ASP A 175 11.51 -17.37 -5.56
CA ASP A 175 12.45 -17.07 -4.48
C ASP A 175 12.11 -15.74 -3.81
N MET A 176 11.83 -14.69 -4.61
CA MET A 176 11.43 -13.39 -4.08
C MET A 176 10.19 -13.49 -3.19
N LEU A 177 9.15 -14.18 -3.66
CA LEU A 177 7.92 -14.33 -2.90
C LEU A 177 8.13 -15.13 -1.61
N ARG A 178 8.98 -16.16 -1.64
CA ARG A 178 9.38 -16.90 -0.45
C ARG A 178 10.10 -16.01 0.56
N TYR A 179 11.03 -15.16 0.11
CA TYR A 179 11.72 -14.23 1.01
C TYR A 179 10.77 -13.18 1.58
N SER A 180 9.89 -12.59 0.77
CA SER A 180 8.87 -11.66 1.25
C SER A 180 7.94 -12.31 2.27
N ARG A 181 7.55 -13.58 2.04
CA ARG A 181 6.74 -14.37 2.96
C ARG A 181 7.40 -14.55 4.31
N ASN A 182 8.67 -14.95 4.31
CA ASN A 182 9.44 -15.05 5.53
C ASN A 182 9.56 -13.70 6.26
N THR A 183 9.67 -12.59 5.53
CA THR A 183 9.77 -11.26 6.12
C THR A 183 8.47 -10.78 6.75
N TRP A 184 7.32 -10.83 6.03
CA TRP A 184 6.08 -10.33 6.61
C TRP A 184 5.55 -11.21 7.76
N CYS A 185 5.86 -12.50 7.79
CA CYS A 185 5.52 -13.37 8.91
C CYS A 185 6.29 -13.05 10.20
N MET A 186 7.36 -12.24 10.11
CA MET A 186 8.11 -11.74 11.28
C MET A 186 7.56 -10.41 11.81
N LEU A 187 6.66 -9.76 11.07
CA LEU A 187 6.07 -8.49 11.46
C LEU A 187 4.86 -8.72 12.36
N PRO A 188 4.62 -7.87 13.38
CA PRO A 188 3.37 -7.90 14.14
C PRO A 188 2.19 -7.34 13.31
N PRO A 189 0.94 -7.72 13.65
CA PRO A 189 -0.26 -7.07 13.11
C PRO A 189 -0.24 -5.55 13.32
N ALA A 190 -0.97 -4.80 12.50
CA ALA A 190 -1.05 -3.35 12.66
C ALA A 190 -1.97 -2.96 13.81
N HIS A 191 -1.66 -1.84 14.47
CA HIS A 191 -2.47 -1.29 15.55
C HIS A 191 -3.90 -0.97 15.07
N GLU A 192 -4.91 -1.18 15.93
CA GLU A 192 -6.33 -0.95 15.59
C GLU A 192 -6.62 0.53 15.32
N GLN A 193 -6.01 1.43 16.08
CA GLN A 193 -6.06 2.86 15.81
C GLN A 193 -5.12 3.29 14.66
N LEU A 194 -5.72 3.90 13.64
CA LEU A 194 -5.08 4.44 12.44
C LEU A 194 -4.98 5.97 12.52
N LEU A 195 -4.06 6.58 11.76
CA LEU A 195 -3.83 8.03 11.82
C LEU A 195 -3.74 8.67 10.44
N LEU A 196 -4.63 9.63 10.18
CA LEU A 196 -4.47 10.59 9.09
C LEU A 196 -3.80 11.85 9.60
N ARG A 197 -2.73 12.27 8.91
CA ARG A 197 -2.01 13.50 9.18
C ARG A 197 -2.27 14.50 8.05
N TYR A 198 -2.64 15.73 8.38
CA TYR A 198 -2.88 16.77 7.38
C TYR A 198 -1.80 17.85 7.41
N GLU A 199 -1.17 18.09 6.27
CA GLU A 199 -0.16 19.15 6.12
C GLU A 199 -0.63 20.25 5.16
N PHE A 200 -0.30 21.51 5.47
CA PHE A 200 -0.55 22.62 4.57
C PHE A 200 0.54 22.71 3.50
N GLN A 201 0.15 22.75 2.22
CA GLN A 201 1.13 22.81 1.12
C GLN A 201 1.94 24.10 1.09
N GLY A 202 1.44 25.19 1.69
CA GLY A 202 2.11 26.50 1.64
C GLY A 202 3.42 26.53 2.42
N ASP A 203 3.42 26.00 3.65
CA ASP A 203 4.56 26.06 4.58
C ASP A 203 4.91 24.71 5.22
N LYS A 204 4.24 23.63 4.81
CA LYS A 204 4.39 22.26 5.34
C LYS A 204 4.00 22.13 6.82
N SER A 205 3.29 23.11 7.38
CA SER A 205 2.82 23.06 8.76
C SER A 205 1.75 21.98 8.96
N LEU A 206 1.74 21.39 10.16
CA LEU A 206 0.70 20.45 10.58
C LEU A 206 -0.62 21.20 10.76
N LEU A 207 -1.62 20.84 9.97
CA LEU A 207 -3.00 21.34 10.11
C LEU A 207 -3.78 20.59 11.18
N GLY A 208 -3.43 19.32 11.40
CA GLY A 208 -4.01 18.50 12.44
C GLY A 208 -3.97 17.02 12.09
N GLU A 209 -4.44 16.23 13.06
CA GLU A 209 -4.45 14.78 13.00
C GLU A 209 -5.88 14.27 13.20
N ASP A 210 -6.21 13.18 12.52
CA ASP A 210 -7.47 12.47 12.65
C ASP A 210 -7.16 11.01 13.00
N GLN A 211 -7.33 10.68 14.28
CA GLN A 211 -7.15 9.34 14.83
C GLN A 211 -8.51 8.63 14.87
N PHE A 212 -8.56 7.42 14.34
CA PHE A 212 -9.80 6.64 14.27
C PHE A 212 -9.49 5.15 14.41
N GLU A 213 -10.45 4.40 14.95
CA GLU A 213 -10.35 2.95 15.08
C GLU A 213 -10.64 2.26 13.74
N TYR A 214 -9.98 1.12 13.52
CA TYR A 214 -10.29 0.22 12.42
C TYR A 214 -11.70 -0.37 12.61
N ASP A 215 -12.52 -0.23 11.57
CA ASP A 215 -13.88 -0.74 11.56
C ASP A 215 -13.94 -2.00 10.70
N LEU A 216 -14.07 -3.19 11.29
CA LEU A 216 -14.15 -4.46 10.54
C LEU A 216 -15.29 -4.50 9.50
N ASP A 217 -16.32 -3.70 9.72
CA ASP A 217 -17.51 -3.57 8.87
C ASP A 217 -17.38 -2.44 7.84
N TRP A 218 -16.18 -1.84 7.69
CA TRP A 218 -15.92 -0.81 6.67
C TRP A 218 -16.31 -1.23 5.24
N ARG A 219 -16.30 -2.55 4.99
CA ARG A 219 -16.71 -3.21 3.75
C ARG A 219 -18.22 -3.16 3.52
N TYR A 220 -18.99 -3.18 4.60
CA TYR A 220 -20.45 -3.11 4.62
C TYR A 220 -20.85 -1.70 5.05
N GLY A 221 -20.48 -0.70 4.23
CA GLY A 221 -20.64 0.72 4.57
C GLY A 221 -21.97 1.02 5.25
N GLU A 222 -21.97 1.91 6.25
CA GLU A 222 -23.09 2.20 7.13
C GLU A 222 -24.44 2.42 6.41
N GLU A 223 -25.19 1.35 6.14
CA GLU A 223 -26.65 1.39 6.04
C GLU A 223 -27.21 1.15 7.44
N LYS A 224 -26.96 2.10 8.34
CA LYS A 224 -27.77 2.18 9.56
C LYS A 224 -29.15 2.70 9.17
N GLU A 225 -30.05 1.73 8.94
CA GLU A 225 -31.51 1.81 9.00
C GLU A 225 -32.15 3.07 8.39
N LYS A 226 -32.44 3.03 7.09
CA LYS A 226 -33.68 3.64 6.60
C LYS A 226 -34.67 2.50 6.36
N PRO A 227 -35.94 2.61 6.81
CA PRO A 227 -36.91 1.56 6.57
C PRO A 227 -37.21 1.51 5.07
N VAL A 228 -36.63 0.53 4.37
CA VAL A 228 -36.85 0.31 2.94
C VAL A 228 -38.19 -0.39 2.77
N THR A 229 -39.09 0.26 2.04
CA THR A 229 -40.32 -0.34 1.53
C THR A 229 -39.93 -1.49 0.59
N PRO A 230 -40.53 -2.69 0.70
CA PRO A 230 -39.96 -3.88 0.07
C PRO A 230 -40.17 -3.84 -1.45
N LEU A 231 -39.10 -3.49 -2.17
CA LEU A 231 -38.95 -3.88 -3.57
C LEU A 231 -38.33 -5.27 -3.59
N LYS A 232 -39.13 -6.26 -4.00
CA LYS A 232 -38.65 -7.62 -4.29
C LYS A 232 -37.57 -7.55 -5.36
N MET A 233 -36.35 -7.98 -5.04
CA MET A 233 -35.38 -8.41 -6.04
C MET A 233 -34.59 -9.61 -5.54
N ASN A 234 -34.28 -10.49 -6.49
CA ASN A 234 -33.69 -11.81 -6.32
C ASN A 234 -32.28 -11.77 -5.72
N ASP A 235 -32.04 -12.76 -4.88
CA ASP A 235 -30.85 -12.97 -4.06
C ASP A 235 -29.60 -13.25 -4.92
N GLY A 236 -28.46 -12.70 -4.51
CA GLY A 236 -27.14 -13.17 -4.93
C GLY A 236 -26.05 -12.11 -5.15
N ASN A 237 -26.37 -10.86 -5.46
CA ASN A 237 -25.37 -9.90 -5.98
C ASN A 237 -25.37 -8.49 -5.34
N ALA A 238 -26.19 -8.27 -4.31
CA ALA A 238 -26.33 -6.93 -3.72
C ALA A 238 -25.08 -6.48 -2.95
N GLY A 239 -24.37 -7.40 -2.28
CA GLY A 239 -23.17 -7.07 -1.48
C GLY A 239 -21.95 -6.69 -2.33
N LEU A 240 -21.74 -7.35 -3.48
CA LEU A 240 -20.63 -7.01 -4.38
C LEU A 240 -20.83 -5.64 -5.06
N ALA A 241 -22.07 -5.27 -5.36
CA ALA A 241 -22.38 -4.00 -6.02
C ALA A 241 -22.18 -2.77 -5.12
N SER A 242 -22.54 -2.86 -3.83
CA SER A 242 -22.33 -1.77 -2.86
C SER A 242 -20.85 -1.61 -2.48
N LEU A 243 -20.12 -2.72 -2.36
CA LEU A 243 -18.67 -2.74 -2.13
C LEU A 243 -17.91 -2.14 -3.32
N LEU A 244 -18.26 -2.55 -4.55
CA LEU A 244 -17.66 -1.98 -5.75
C LEU A 244 -17.88 -0.47 -5.80
N LEU A 245 -19.06 0.08 -5.49
CA LEU A 245 -19.28 1.53 -5.52
C LEU A 245 -18.50 2.33 -4.46
N ASN A 246 -18.39 1.80 -3.23
CA ASN A 246 -17.74 2.51 -2.12
C ASN A 246 -16.22 2.37 -2.14
N VAL A 247 -15.72 1.23 -2.59
CA VAL A 247 -14.28 0.93 -2.65
C VAL A 247 -13.72 1.21 -4.05
N GLN A 248 -14.53 1.34 -5.13
CA GLN A 248 -14.04 1.69 -6.49
C GLN A 248 -13.05 2.83 -6.46
N PRO A 249 -13.31 3.98 -5.81
CA PRO A 249 -12.40 5.13 -5.84
C PRO A 249 -11.08 4.85 -5.11
N VAL A 250 -11.11 4.02 -4.06
CA VAL A 250 -9.93 3.65 -3.27
C VAL A 250 -9.17 2.52 -3.96
N ILE A 251 -9.84 1.49 -4.48
CA ILE A 251 -9.27 0.50 -5.40
C ILE A 251 -8.68 1.18 -6.63
N LEU A 252 -9.34 2.22 -7.19
CA LEU A 252 -8.78 3.04 -8.26
C LEU A 252 -7.52 3.75 -7.79
N ALA A 253 -7.52 4.41 -6.63
CA ALA A 253 -6.34 5.11 -6.10
C ALA A 253 -5.17 4.15 -5.80
N LEU A 254 -5.48 2.95 -5.31
CA LEU A 254 -4.55 1.85 -5.07
C LEU A 254 -4.02 1.27 -6.40
N GLN A 255 -4.89 1.09 -7.39
CA GLN A 255 -4.54 0.65 -8.75
C GLN A 255 -3.92 1.76 -9.62
N GLU A 256 -4.01 3.04 -9.20
CA GLU A 256 -3.56 4.22 -9.95
C GLU A 256 -2.05 4.44 -9.86
N ASP A 257 -1.30 3.64 -9.10
CA ASP A 257 0.16 3.58 -9.26
C ASP A 257 0.57 2.79 -10.52
N ARG A 258 0.01 3.20 -11.65
CA ARG A 258 0.63 3.07 -12.97
C ARG A 258 1.65 4.21 -13.13
N THR A 259 2.70 4.18 -12.32
CA THR A 259 3.97 4.79 -12.71
C THR A 259 4.83 3.71 -13.38
N LEU A 260 4.55 3.41 -14.64
CA LEU A 260 5.50 3.76 -15.72
C LEU A 260 5.99 5.23 -15.63
N LYS A 261 6.55 5.64 -14.49
CA LYS A 261 7.65 6.61 -14.50
C LYS A 261 8.80 5.80 -15.07
N ALA A 262 9.43 6.29 -16.13
CA ALA A 262 10.55 5.62 -16.81
C ALA A 262 11.84 5.53 -15.95
N ASN A 263 11.71 5.43 -14.63
CA ASN A 263 12.78 5.21 -13.67
C ASN A 263 12.22 4.30 -12.57
N TRP A 264 12.72 3.06 -12.52
CA TRP A 264 12.44 2.12 -11.44
C TRP A 264 13.50 2.28 -10.36
N TYR A 265 13.12 2.18 -9.09
CA TYR A 265 14.02 2.45 -7.98
C TYR A 265 13.99 1.34 -6.92
N VAL A 266 15.15 1.11 -6.30
CA VAL A 266 15.33 0.32 -5.08
C VAL A 266 15.85 1.21 -3.96
N TRP A 267 15.47 0.89 -2.73
CA TRP A 267 15.95 1.56 -1.53
C TRP A 267 17.41 1.21 -1.23
N GLN A 268 18.27 2.23 -1.12
CA GLN A 268 19.73 2.12 -0.93
C GLN A 268 20.11 1.61 0.45
N ILE A 269 19.24 1.73 1.46
CA ILE A 269 19.54 1.34 2.85
C ILE A 269 20.07 -0.10 2.93
N ALA A 270 19.64 -0.97 2.02
CA ALA A 270 20.06 -2.35 1.95
C ALA A 270 21.41 -2.61 1.25
N LEU A 271 21.97 -1.63 0.54
CA LEU A 271 23.24 -1.77 -0.21
C LEU A 271 24.48 -1.37 0.59
N ASP A 272 24.30 -0.68 1.71
CA ASP A 272 25.40 -0.17 2.55
C ASP A 272 25.69 -1.10 3.76
N CYS A 273 24.93 -2.20 3.90
CA CYS A 273 25.25 -3.28 4.86
C CYS A 273 26.33 -4.20 4.29
N SER A 274 27.59 -3.81 4.43
CA SER A 274 28.79 -4.63 4.20
C SER A 274 29.61 -4.76 5.47
#